data_AF-A0A942F7R5-F1
#
_entry.id   AF-A0A942F7R5-F1
#
_cell.length_a   1.000
_cell.length_b   1.000
_cell.length_c   1.000
_cell.angle_alpha   90.00
_cell.angle_beta   90.00
_cell.angle_gamma   90.00
#
_symmetry.space_group_name_H-M   'P 1'
#
loop_
_entity.id
_entity.type
_entity.pdbx_description
1 polymer ?
#
loop_
_entity_poly.entity_id
_entity_poly.type
_entity_poly.pdbx_seq_one_letter_code
_entity_poly.pdbx_strand_id
1 'polypeptide(L)'
;VPVPGTPLANAEPIDPFEFVRTIAAARITMPTSLVRLSAGRQEMSDELQALCFLAGANSIFYGDKLLTTGNPEAGRDERLFERLGLRAI
;
A
#
# COMPACT_ATOMS: atom_id res chain seq x y z
N VAL A 1 -8.56 6.27 -2.20
CA VAL A 1 -8.95 6.58 -3.59
C VAL A 1 -10.33 7.20 -3.60
N PRO A 2 -10.42 8.53 -3.68
CA PRO A 2 -11.69 9.23 -3.93
C PRO A 2 -12.26 8.83 -5.29
N VAL A 3 -13.58 8.62 -5.38
CA VAL A 3 -14.25 8.20 -6.62
C VAL A 3 -15.39 9.19 -6.93
N PRO A 4 -15.43 9.80 -8.14
CA PRO A 4 -16.51 10.69 -8.55
C PRO A 4 -17.90 10.05 -8.36
N GLY A 5 -18.84 10.82 -7.81
CA GLY A 5 -20.19 10.35 -7.52
C GLY A 5 -20.38 9.66 -6.16
N THR A 6 -19.30 9.43 -5.40
CA THR A 6 -19.40 8.98 -3.99
C THR A 6 -19.41 10.17 -3.02
N PRO A 7 -19.99 10.03 -1.81
CA PRO A 7 -19.92 11.09 -0.80
C PRO A 7 -18.49 11.52 -0.41
N LEU A 8 -17.50 10.65 -0.62
CA LEU A 8 -16.09 10.88 -0.32
C LEU A 8 -15.27 11.31 -1.55
N ALA A 9 -15.92 11.69 -2.65
CA ALA A 9 -15.24 12.07 -3.90
C ALA A 9 -14.24 13.23 -3.71
N ASN A 10 -14.50 14.13 -2.76
CA ASN A 10 -13.68 15.31 -2.46
C ASN A 10 -13.05 15.24 -1.07
N ALA A 11 -12.87 14.03 -0.52
CA ALA A 11 -12.21 13.88 0.77
C ALA A 11 -10.74 14.31 0.66
N GLU A 12 -10.26 15.03 1.69
CA GLU A 12 -8.86 15.41 1.78
C GLU A 12 -7.95 14.17 1.85
N PRO A 13 -6.78 14.20 1.19
CA PRO A 13 -5.79 13.13 1.31
C PRO A 13 -5.30 12.96 2.76
N ILE A 14 -5.06 11.72 3.15
CA ILE A 14 -4.46 11.39 4.47
C ILE A 14 -2.97 11.74 4.43
N ASP A 15 -2.44 12.26 5.52
CA ASP A 15 -1.00 12.47 5.69
C ASP A 15 -0.23 11.14 5.51
N PRO A 16 0.81 11.07 4.67
CA PRO A 16 1.58 9.84 4.44
C PRO A 16 2.13 9.20 5.72
N PHE A 17 2.55 9.99 6.71
CA PHE A 17 3.05 9.48 7.99
C PHE A 17 1.93 8.92 8.87
N GLU A 18 0.72 9.48 8.79
CA GLU A 18 -0.44 8.89 9.46
C GLU A 18 -0.74 7.52 8.89
N PHE A 19 -0.69 7.38 7.56
CA PHE A 19 -0.88 6.10 6.88
C PHE A 19 0.17 5.06 7.31
N VAL A 20 1.46 5.42 7.31
CA VAL A 20 2.56 4.55 7.79
C VAL A 20 2.37 4.17 9.26
N ARG A 21 1.94 5.12 10.11
CA ARG A 21 1.66 4.88 11.53
C ARG A 21 0.53 3.88 11.72
N THR A 22 -0.52 3.92 10.89
CA THR A 22 -1.60 2.93 10.93
C THR A 22 -1.07 1.52 10.66
N ILE A 23 -0.19 1.36 9.68
CA ILE A 23 0.46 0.06 9.39
C ILE A 23 1.29 -0.42 10.58
N ALA A 24 2.11 0.46 11.17
CA ALA A 24 2.92 0.12 12.34
C ALA A 24 2.05 -0.30 13.53
N ALA A 25 0.97 0.42 13.80
CA ALA A 25 0.01 0.08 14.85
C ALA A 25 -0.63 -1.29 14.59
N ALA A 26 -1.02 -1.60 13.35
CA ALA A 26 -1.57 -2.90 12.99
C ALA A 26 -0.56 -4.04 13.19
N ARG A 27 0.71 -3.86 12.77
CA ARG A 27 1.77 -4.85 12.98
C ARG A 27 2.01 -5.10 14.48
N ILE A 28 2.09 -4.05 15.29
CA ILE A 28 2.36 -4.18 16.74
C ILE A 28 1.20 -4.88 17.45
N THR A 29 -0.05 -4.49 17.14
CA THR A 29 -1.23 -5.06 17.80
C THR A 29 -1.56 -6.48 17.34
N MET A 30 -1.16 -6.86 16.12
CA MET A 30 -1.44 -8.15 15.51
C MET A 30 -0.16 -8.80 14.93
N PRO A 31 0.78 -9.26 15.78
CA PRO A 31 2.13 -9.64 15.35
C PRO A 31 2.16 -10.84 14.39
N THR A 32 1.20 -11.77 14.49
CA THR A 32 1.12 -12.96 13.64
C THR A 32 0.31 -12.77 12.36
N SER A 33 -0.39 -11.65 12.22
CA SER A 33 -1.25 -11.37 11.07
C SER A 33 -0.46 -10.94 9.84
N LEU A 34 -1.02 -11.24 8.67
CA LEU A 34 -0.61 -10.61 7.42
C LEU A 34 -1.21 -9.21 7.35
N VAL A 35 -0.36 -8.19 7.25
CA VAL A 35 -0.79 -6.79 7.09
C VAL A 35 -0.66 -6.45 5.61
N ARG A 36 -1.80 -6.36 4.93
CA ARG A 36 -1.84 -6.14 3.48
C ARG A 36 -1.92 -4.67 3.11
N LEU A 37 -0.85 -4.16 2.50
CA LEU A 37 -0.86 -2.88 1.81
C LEU A 37 -1.62 -3.07 0.48
N SER A 38 -2.82 -2.53 0.37
CA SER A 38 -3.76 -2.88 -0.71
C SER A 38 -4.15 -1.68 -1.59
N ALA A 39 -5.32 -1.09 -1.35
CA ALA A 39 -5.87 -0.03 -2.20
C ALA A 39 -5.07 1.28 -2.09
N GLY A 40 -4.95 1.99 -3.22
CA GLY A 40 -4.27 3.29 -3.29
C GLY A 40 -2.76 3.23 -3.52
N ARG A 41 -2.15 2.03 -3.59
CA ARG A 41 -0.71 1.89 -3.87
C ARG A 41 -0.24 2.57 -5.15
N GLN A 42 -1.09 2.63 -6.16
CA GLN A 42 -0.77 3.30 -7.43
C GLN A 42 -0.46 4.79 -7.24
N GLU A 43 -1.14 5.44 -6.31
CA GLU A 43 -0.98 6.85 -5.97
C GLU A 43 0.19 7.10 -5.00
N MET A 44 0.77 6.03 -4.43
CA MET A 44 1.90 6.14 -3.49
C MET A 44 3.24 6.23 -4.23
N SER A 45 4.14 7.04 -3.69
CA SER A 45 5.55 7.03 -4.11
C SER A 45 6.25 5.74 -3.66
N ASP A 46 7.38 5.43 -4.27
CA ASP A 46 8.17 4.25 -3.91
C ASP A 46 8.70 4.34 -2.47
N GLU A 47 9.06 5.53 -2.02
CA GLU A 47 9.53 5.81 -0.66
C GLU A 47 8.42 5.57 0.37
N LEU A 48 7.19 5.99 0.06
CA LEU A 48 6.04 5.74 0.94
C LEU A 48 5.74 4.24 1.04
N GLN A 49 5.77 3.51 -0.08
CA GLN A 49 5.61 2.06 -0.05
C GLN A 49 6.74 1.37 0.73
N ALA A 50 7.99 1.83 0.57
CA ALA A 50 9.12 1.33 1.33
C ALA A 50 8.93 1.53 2.84
N LEU A 51 8.46 2.71 3.27
CA LEU A 51 8.12 2.97 4.67
C LEU A 51 7.00 2.08 5.18
N CYS A 52 5.99 1.77 4.35
CA CYS A 52 4.92 0.85 4.74
C CYS A 52 5.43 -0.59 4.95
N PHE A 53 6.34 -1.08 4.09
CA PHE A 53 6.97 -2.39 4.28
C PHE A 53 7.84 -2.40 5.54
N LEU A 54 8.63 -1.35 5.77
CA LEU A 54 9.42 -1.18 6.99
C LEU A 54 8.54 -1.16 8.25
N ALA A 55 7.38 -0.50 8.20
CA ALA A 55 6.42 -0.44 9.29
C ALA A 55 5.74 -1.78 9.59
N GLY A 56 5.82 -2.76 8.68
CA GLY A 56 5.37 -4.13 8.92
C GLY A 56 4.30 -4.64 7.97
N ALA A 57 3.97 -3.91 6.90
CA ALA A 57 3.21 -4.48 5.80
C ALA A 57 4.00 -5.63 5.16
N ASN A 58 3.33 -6.74 4.87
CA ASN A 58 3.98 -7.95 4.32
C ASN A 58 3.08 -8.71 3.32
N SER A 59 2.10 -8.02 2.75
CA SER A 59 1.25 -8.55 1.68
C SER A 59 0.80 -7.41 0.78
N ILE A 60 0.64 -7.67 -0.52
CA ILE A 60 0.10 -6.73 -1.51
C ILE A 60 -0.86 -7.45 -2.46
N PHE A 61 -1.65 -6.68 -3.22
CA PHE A 61 -2.25 -7.18 -4.45
C PHE A 61 -1.27 -6.96 -5.61
N TYR A 62 -1.08 -8.00 -6.41
CA TYR A 62 -0.20 -8.01 -7.59
C TYR A 62 -1.02 -8.31 -8.84
N GLY A 63 -0.79 -7.56 -9.91
CA GLY A 63 -1.57 -7.58 -11.15
C GLY A 63 -2.10 -6.19 -11.52
N ASP A 64 -2.71 -6.05 -12.69
CA ASP A 64 -2.97 -4.73 -13.29
C ASP A 64 -4.19 -3.99 -12.72
N LYS A 65 -5.08 -4.71 -12.03
CA LYS A 65 -6.32 -4.17 -11.46
C LYS A 65 -6.63 -4.80 -10.12
N LEU A 66 -7.24 -4.02 -9.23
CA LEU A 66 -7.89 -4.53 -8.03
C LEU A 66 -9.29 -5.05 -8.38
N LEU A 67 -10.33 -4.31 -8.02
CA LEU A 67 -11.73 -4.62 -8.34
C LEU A 67 -12.26 -3.67 -9.43
N THR A 68 -12.14 -2.36 -9.20
CA THR A 68 -12.66 -1.31 -10.08
C THR A 68 -11.64 -0.24 -10.43
N THR A 69 -10.59 -0.08 -9.61
CA THR A 69 -9.49 0.87 -9.82
C THR A 69 -8.23 0.16 -10.33
N GLY A 70 -7.34 0.94 -10.95
CA GLY A 70 -5.99 0.47 -11.28
C GLY A 70 -5.20 0.03 -10.05
N ASN A 71 -4.22 -0.83 -10.29
CA ASN A 71 -3.22 -1.27 -9.32
C ASN A 71 -1.82 -0.92 -9.89
N PRO A 72 -0.74 -0.85 -9.08
CA PRO A 72 0.59 -0.75 -9.65
C PRO A 72 0.85 -1.87 -10.65
N GLU A 73 1.47 -1.52 -11.78
CA GLU A 73 1.89 -2.50 -12.78
C GLU A 73 2.86 -3.51 -12.17
N ALA A 74 2.72 -4.78 -12.56
CA ALA A 74 3.57 -5.88 -12.11
C ALA A 74 5.07 -5.54 -12.15
N GLY A 75 5.54 -4.92 -13.24
CA GLY A 75 6.94 -4.54 -13.39
C GLY A 75 7.41 -3.42 -12.45
N ARG A 76 6.51 -2.54 -11.99
CA ARG A 76 6.87 -1.52 -10.97
C ARG A 76 7.08 -2.18 -9.61
N ASP A 77 6.23 -3.14 -9.26
CA ASP A 77 6.33 -3.88 -8.01
C ASP A 77 7.60 -4.71 -7.93
N GLU A 78 7.97 -5.39 -9.02
CA GLU A 78 9.21 -6.17 -9.12
C GLU A 78 10.46 -5.30 -8.91
N ARG A 79 10.55 -4.16 -9.60
CA ARG A 79 11.67 -3.22 -9.46
C ARG A 79 11.79 -2.66 -8.05
N LEU A 80 10.64 -2.36 -7.41
CA LEU A 80 10.63 -1.88 -6.04
C LEU A 80 11.08 -2.97 -5.07
N PHE A 81 10.62 -4.21 -5.25
CA PHE A 81 11.00 -5.33 -4.40
C PHE A 81 12.50 -5.62 -4.50
N GLU A 82 13.06 -5.58 -5.72
CA GLU A 82 14.50 -5.73 -5.95
C GLU A 82 15.30 -4.65 -5.23
N ARG A 83 14.91 -3.37 -5.37
CA ARG A 83 15.56 -2.24 -4.67
C ARG A 83 15.53 -2.35 -3.15
N LEU A 84 14.45 -2.91 -2.60
CA LEU A 84 14.25 -3.06 -1.15
C LEU A 84 14.77 -4.41 -0.60
N GLY A 85 15.24 -5.32 -1.46
CA GLY A 85 15.67 -6.66 -1.06
C GLY A 85 14.52 -7.55 -0.56
N LEU A 86 13.28 -7.27 -0.99
CA LEU A 86 12.09 -8.03 -0.60
C LEU A 86 11.90 -9.24 -1.52
N ARG A 87 11.37 -10.33 -0.97
CA ARG A 87 11.08 -11.57 -1.71
C ARG A 87 9.59 -11.88 -1.60
N ALA A 88 8.97 -12.16 -2.75
CA ALA A 88 7.66 -12.80 -2.77
C ALA A 88 7.79 -14.23 -2.22
N ILE A 89 6.75 -14.68 -1.51
CA ILE A 89 6.63 -16.02 -0.93
C ILE A 89 5.46 -16.71 -1.62
#